data_AF-A0A410PJB6-F1
#
_entry.id   AF-A0A410PJB6-F1
#
_cell.length_a   1.000
_cell.length_b   1.000
_cell.length_c   1.000
_cell.angle_alpha   90.00
_cell.angle_beta   90.00
_cell.angle_gamma   90.00
#
_symmetry.space_group_name_H-M   'P 1'
#
loop_
_entity.id
_entity.type
_entity.pdbx_description
1 polymer ?
#
loop_
_entity_poly.entity_id
_entity_poly.type
_entity_poly.pdbx_seq_one_letter_code
_entity_poly.pdbx_strand_id
1 'polypeptide(L)'
;MNINKAIRKQKRSYKRFMLSMCFIFLLLPIVLLVLKSFKIFYIVYLIIIQLLILAAMLIRSNNETLKFEYNNYRLKINQGKMRQELNILCEKVVYVHTESIEDEEDFNIYLICSSKFRSKRLFPISLNFLKNHPYISYYYSKIKKQYPEKQYYYTVIKSGRLIKYALLDAIYKSCVYAEYSEDAIEKIKRYREDSYKK
;
A
#
# COMPACT_ATOMS: atom_id res chain seq x y z
N MET A 1 -1.80 -5.22 -19.77
CA MET A 1 -3.15 -4.82 -19.32
C MET A 1 -3.08 -3.34 -19.02
N ASN A 2 -3.89 -2.46 -19.64
CA ASN A 2 -3.76 -1.02 -19.38
C ASN A 2 -3.97 -0.70 -17.87
N ILE A 3 -2.87 -0.40 -17.16
CA ILE A 3 -2.85 -0.20 -15.71
C ILE A 3 -3.75 0.98 -15.31
N ASN A 4 -3.80 2.05 -16.10
CA ASN A 4 -4.69 3.18 -15.84
C ASN A 4 -6.17 2.80 -15.92
N LYS A 5 -6.55 1.98 -16.90
CA LYS A 5 -7.90 1.40 -17.00
C LYS A 5 -8.20 0.48 -15.82
N ALA A 6 -7.23 -0.31 -15.39
CA ALA A 6 -7.35 -1.22 -14.26
C ALA A 6 -7.51 -0.46 -12.93
N ILE A 7 -6.76 0.62 -12.70
CA ILE A 7 -6.94 1.51 -11.53
C ILE A 7 -8.35 2.11 -11.50
N ARG A 8 -8.90 2.55 -12.65
CA ARG A 8 -10.28 3.05 -12.73
C ARG A 8 -11.29 1.94 -12.41
N LYS A 9 -11.07 0.71 -12.91
CA LYS A 9 -11.91 -0.46 -12.63
C LYS A 9 -11.87 -0.82 -11.14
N GLN A 10 -10.70 -0.79 -10.51
CA GLN A 10 -10.49 -1.01 -9.08
C GLN A 10 -11.35 -0.02 -8.25
N LYS A 11 -11.28 1.29 -8.54
CA LYS A 11 -12.09 2.32 -7.88
C LYS A 11 -13.60 2.09 -8.04
N ARG A 12 -14.06 1.72 -9.24
CA ARG A 12 -15.49 1.39 -9.48
C ARG A 12 -15.92 0.12 -8.73
N SER A 13 -15.07 -0.89 -8.71
CA SER A 13 -15.31 -2.14 -7.98
C SER A 13 -15.47 -1.89 -6.48
N TYR A 14 -14.59 -1.07 -5.90
CA TYR A 14 -14.69 -0.62 -4.51
C TYR A 14 -16.04 0.06 -4.20
N LYS A 15 -16.47 1.01 -5.04
CA LYS A 15 -17.75 1.70 -4.84
C LYS A 15 -18.93 0.73 -4.86
N ARG A 16 -18.96 -0.21 -5.81
CA ARG A 16 -20.01 -1.25 -5.89
C ARG A 16 -20.02 -2.14 -4.66
N PHE A 17 -18.85 -2.60 -4.21
CA PHE A 17 -18.71 -3.40 -3.00
C PHE A 17 -19.23 -2.68 -1.75
N MET A 18 -18.88 -1.39 -1.59
CA MET A 18 -19.37 -0.60 -0.45
C MET A 18 -20.88 -0.39 -0.49
N LEU A 19 -21.43 -0.12 -1.68
CA LEU A 19 -22.88 0.01 -1.86
C LEU A 19 -23.61 -1.29 -1.50
N SER A 20 -23.13 -2.44 -2.01
CA SER A 20 -23.75 -3.74 -1.73
C SER A 20 -23.65 -4.13 -0.26
N MET A 21 -22.51 -3.87 0.40
CA MET A 21 -22.34 -4.19 1.82
C MET A 21 -23.24 -3.33 2.70
N CYS A 22 -23.37 -2.04 2.40
CA CYS A 22 -24.29 -1.15 3.12
C CYS A 22 -25.75 -1.61 2.94
N PHE A 23 -26.13 -2.03 1.73
CA PHE A 23 -27.45 -2.57 1.45
C PHE A 23 -27.74 -3.83 2.28
N ILE A 24 -26.82 -4.81 2.30
CA ILE A 24 -26.97 -6.04 3.09
C ILE A 24 -27.05 -5.72 4.59
N PHE A 25 -26.21 -4.80 5.08
CA PHE A 25 -26.18 -4.39 6.47
C PHE A 25 -27.53 -3.83 6.95
N LEU A 26 -28.24 -3.08 6.10
CA LEU A 26 -29.55 -2.51 6.38
C LEU A 26 -30.70 -3.51 6.13
N LEU A 27 -30.59 -4.36 5.12
CA LEU A 27 -31.66 -5.30 4.76
C LEU A 27 -31.83 -6.41 5.80
N LEU A 28 -30.74 -6.93 6.36
CA LEU A 28 -30.79 -8.00 7.38
C LEU A 28 -31.65 -7.66 8.62
N PRO A 29 -31.46 -6.51 9.31
CA PRO A 29 -32.32 -6.14 10.44
C PRO A 29 -33.78 -5.90 10.02
N ILE A 30 -34.03 -5.36 8.82
CA ILE A 30 -35.39 -5.15 8.31
C ILE A 30 -36.12 -6.49 8.13
N VAL A 31 -35.45 -7.49 7.57
CA VAL A 31 -36.04 -8.84 7.40
C VAL A 31 -36.41 -9.45 8.75
N LEU A 32 -35.57 -9.29 9.77
CA LEU A 32 -35.86 -9.76 11.12
C LEU A 32 -37.12 -9.07 11.71
N LEU A 33 -37.26 -7.76 11.50
CA LEU A 33 -38.42 -6.98 11.94
C LEU A 33 -39.72 -7.43 11.27
N VAL A 34 -39.68 -7.67 9.95
CA VAL A 34 -40.86 -8.10 9.17
C VAL A 34 -41.32 -9.50 9.58
N LEU A 35 -40.39 -10.43 9.81
CA LEU A 35 -40.70 -11.80 10.23
C LEU A 35 -41.19 -11.89 11.68
N LYS A 36 -41.10 -10.81 12.47
CA LYS A 36 -41.44 -10.74 13.91
C LYS A 36 -40.81 -11.85 14.77
N SER A 37 -39.73 -12.46 14.30
CA SER A 37 -39.07 -13.60 14.92
C SER A 37 -37.97 -13.12 15.88
N PHE A 38 -38.37 -12.49 16.99
CA PHE A 38 -37.47 -11.91 17.98
C PHE A 38 -36.87 -12.93 18.97
N LYS A 39 -36.55 -14.15 18.51
CA LYS A 39 -35.84 -15.10 19.37
C LYS A 39 -34.42 -14.57 19.61
N ILE A 40 -33.94 -14.69 20.86
CA ILE A 40 -32.60 -14.27 21.29
C ILE A 40 -31.51 -14.81 20.34
N PHE A 41 -31.66 -16.07 19.89
CA PHE A 41 -30.77 -16.70 18.93
C PHE A 41 -30.57 -15.88 17.65
N TYR A 42 -31.66 -15.40 17.03
CA TYR A 42 -31.57 -14.62 15.79
C TYR A 42 -30.97 -13.23 16.00
N ILE A 43 -31.23 -12.62 17.17
CA ILE A 43 -30.67 -11.31 17.53
C ILE A 43 -29.14 -11.41 17.68
N VAL A 44 -28.64 -12.41 18.41
CA VAL A 44 -27.20 -12.63 18.59
C VAL A 44 -26.52 -12.92 17.25
N TYR A 45 -27.13 -13.77 16.42
CA TYR A 45 -26.60 -14.10 15.09
C TYR A 45 -26.51 -12.86 14.19
N LEU A 46 -27.53 -12.00 14.20
CA LEU A 46 -27.54 -10.74 13.45
C LEU A 46 -26.39 -9.81 13.87
N ILE A 47 -26.14 -9.67 15.18
CA ILE A 47 -25.04 -8.85 15.71
C ILE A 47 -23.70 -9.35 15.19
N ILE A 48 -23.45 -10.67 15.25
CA ILE A 48 -22.20 -11.27 14.75
C ILE A 48 -22.01 -10.99 13.26
N ILE A 49 -23.05 -11.19 12.44
CA ILE A 49 -22.98 -10.90 11.00
C ILE A 49 -22.69 -9.43 10.75
N GLN A 50 -23.35 -8.51 11.47
CA GLN A 50 -23.10 -7.08 11.31
C GLN A 50 -21.66 -6.71 11.63
N LEU A 51 -21.07 -7.28 12.69
CA LEU A 51 -19.65 -7.08 13.01
C LEU A 51 -18.74 -7.61 11.89
N LEU A 52 -19.04 -8.76 11.30
CA LEU A 52 -18.28 -9.31 10.16
C LEU A 52 -18.38 -8.43 8.92
N ILE A 53 -19.56 -7.90 8.60
CA ILE A 53 -19.76 -6.96 7.48
C ILE A 53 -18.95 -5.69 7.71
N LEU A 54 -19.01 -5.12 8.92
CA LEU A 54 -18.20 -3.96 9.29
C LEU A 54 -16.70 -4.27 9.13
N ALA A 55 -16.22 -5.41 9.63
CA ALA A 55 -14.84 -5.83 9.47
C ALA A 55 -14.42 -5.97 7.99
N ALA A 56 -15.26 -6.55 7.15
CA ALA A 56 -15.00 -6.69 5.71
C ALA A 56 -14.91 -5.33 5.00
N MET A 57 -15.85 -4.42 5.27
CA MET A 57 -15.80 -3.04 4.75
C MET A 57 -14.53 -2.31 5.21
N LEU A 58 -14.19 -2.49 6.48
CA LEU A 58 -12.99 -1.95 7.08
C LEU A 58 -11.72 -2.45 6.37
N ILE A 59 -11.58 -3.74 6.10
CA ILE A 59 -10.41 -4.31 5.39
C ILE A 59 -10.35 -3.75 3.97
N ARG A 60 -11.47 -3.79 3.24
CA ARG A 60 -11.52 -3.34 1.84
C ARG A 60 -11.20 -1.86 1.68
N SER A 61 -11.67 -1.02 2.61
CA SER A 61 -11.37 0.42 2.63
C SER A 61 -9.88 0.71 2.82
N ASN A 62 -9.20 -0.07 3.66
CA ASN A 62 -7.77 0.11 3.89
C ASN A 62 -6.93 -0.07 2.62
N ASN A 63 -7.33 -0.99 1.74
CA ASN A 63 -6.58 -1.31 0.51
C ASN A 63 -6.68 -0.22 -0.58
N GLU A 64 -7.69 0.64 -0.52
CA GLU A 64 -8.02 1.64 -1.56
C GLU A 64 -7.64 3.07 -1.18
N THR A 65 -7.09 3.30 0.03
CA THR A 65 -6.83 4.65 0.58
C THR A 65 -5.47 5.23 0.23
N LEU A 66 -4.64 4.54 -0.57
CA LEU A 66 -3.34 5.09 -0.98
C LEU A 66 -3.55 6.36 -1.81
N LYS A 67 -3.16 7.50 -1.23
CA LYS A 67 -3.07 8.79 -1.91
C LYS A 67 -1.64 9.31 -1.74
N PHE A 68 -1.13 9.98 -2.76
CA PHE A 68 0.20 10.58 -2.68
C PHE A 68 0.22 11.91 -3.42
N GLU A 69 1.02 12.83 -2.89
CA GLU A 69 1.24 14.16 -3.42
C GLU A 69 2.73 14.45 -3.41
N TYR A 70 3.20 15.16 -4.44
CA TYR A 70 4.58 15.60 -4.53
C TYR A 70 4.63 17.12 -4.43
N ASN A 71 5.34 17.63 -3.41
CA ASN A 71 5.59 19.06 -3.21
C ASN A 71 7.10 19.26 -3.10
N ASN A 72 7.71 19.97 -4.06
CA ASN A 72 9.09 20.49 -4.05
C ASN A 72 10.01 19.68 -3.11
N TYR A 73 10.47 18.51 -3.56
CA TYR A 73 11.39 17.57 -2.87
C TYR A 73 10.79 16.61 -1.83
N ARG A 74 9.53 16.78 -1.44
CA ARG A 74 8.82 15.88 -0.51
C ARG A 74 7.74 15.09 -1.21
N LEU A 75 7.76 13.78 -1.02
CA LEU A 75 6.67 12.89 -1.39
C LEU A 75 5.83 12.60 -0.15
N LYS A 76 4.63 13.17 -0.09
CA LYS A 76 3.65 12.88 0.96
C LYS A 76 2.83 11.68 0.54
N ILE A 77 2.85 10.64 1.35
CA ILE A 77 2.07 9.43 1.10
C ILE A 77 1.10 9.22 2.26
N ASN A 78 -0.19 9.25 1.97
CA ASN A 78 -1.25 9.00 2.92
C ASN A 78 -1.73 7.56 2.77
N GLN A 79 -1.52 6.77 3.82
CA GLN A 79 -1.87 5.34 3.82
C GLN A 79 -2.70 4.95 5.04
N GLY A 80 -3.74 4.17 4.76
CA GLY A 80 -4.54 3.45 5.75
C GLY A 80 -5.53 4.29 6.55
N LYS A 81 -6.30 3.62 7.41
CA LYS A 81 -7.39 4.24 8.20
C LYS A 81 -6.95 5.29 9.21
N MET A 82 -5.73 5.18 9.73
CA MET A 82 -5.19 6.14 10.69
C MET A 82 -4.54 7.37 10.03
N ARG A 83 -4.70 7.56 8.71
CA ARG A 83 -4.14 8.70 7.93
C ARG A 83 -2.70 9.00 8.35
N GLN A 84 -1.88 7.94 8.48
CA GLN A 84 -0.50 8.13 8.85
C GLN A 84 0.24 8.66 7.63
N GLU A 85 0.60 9.93 7.70
CA GLU A 85 1.34 10.61 6.63
C GLU A 85 2.79 10.12 6.66
N LEU A 86 3.21 9.49 5.57
CA LEU A 86 4.59 9.15 5.30
C LEU A 86 5.17 10.28 4.44
N ASN A 87 5.92 11.17 5.08
CA ASN A 87 6.61 12.28 4.41
C ASN A 87 8.03 11.87 4.06
N ILE A 88 8.25 11.46 2.80
CA ILE A 88 9.55 11.03 2.30
C ILE A 88 10.29 12.24 1.74
N LEU A 89 11.53 12.42 2.19
CA LEU A 89 12.48 13.38 1.61
C LEU A 89 13.26 12.66 0.52
N CYS A 90 13.03 13.01 -0.74
CA CYS A 90 13.56 12.25 -1.88
C CYS A 90 15.09 12.19 -1.94
N GLU A 91 15.77 13.26 -1.53
CA GLU A 91 17.23 13.33 -1.44
C GLU A 91 17.83 12.31 -0.46
N LYS A 92 17.03 11.84 0.50
CA LYS A 92 17.47 10.89 1.53
C LYS A 92 17.20 9.45 1.13
N VAL A 93 16.46 9.21 0.05
CA VAL A 93 16.19 7.86 -0.46
C VAL A 93 17.42 7.40 -1.24
N VAL A 94 18.00 6.29 -0.81
CA VAL A 94 19.22 5.72 -1.38
C VAL A 94 18.90 4.54 -2.29
N TYR A 95 17.89 3.74 -1.93
CA TYR A 95 17.52 2.56 -2.69
C TYR A 95 16.03 2.28 -2.67
N VAL A 96 15.50 1.84 -3.82
CA VAL A 96 14.11 1.46 -3.99
C VAL A 96 14.05 0.03 -4.54
N HIS A 97 13.33 -0.83 -3.82
CA HIS A 97 13.11 -2.22 -4.22
C HIS A 97 11.62 -2.55 -4.21
N THR A 98 11.23 -3.51 -5.05
CA THR A 98 9.86 -4.03 -5.06
C THR A 98 9.83 -5.53 -4.93
N GLU A 99 8.97 -6.05 -4.07
CA GLU A 99 8.70 -7.48 -3.96
C GLU A 99 7.27 -7.77 -4.38
N SER A 100 7.09 -8.64 -5.37
CA SER A 100 5.77 -9.08 -5.81
C SER A 100 5.14 -9.97 -4.73
N ILE A 101 3.83 -9.84 -4.54
CA ILE A 101 3.05 -10.75 -3.69
C ILE A 101 2.51 -11.84 -4.61
N GLU A 102 2.73 -13.11 -4.26
CA GLU A 102 2.22 -14.25 -5.02
C GLU A 102 0.68 -14.12 -5.19
N ASP A 103 0.17 -14.53 -6.36
CA ASP A 103 -1.25 -14.60 -6.74
C ASP A 103 -2.03 -13.29 -6.96
N GLU A 104 -1.45 -12.11 -6.71
CA GLU A 104 -2.08 -10.81 -7.05
C GLU A 104 -1.17 -9.96 -7.96
N GLU A 105 -1.74 -9.10 -8.81
CA GLU A 105 -0.99 -7.99 -9.44
C GLU A 105 -0.67 -6.90 -8.40
N ASP A 106 -0.10 -7.30 -7.27
CA ASP A 106 0.21 -6.49 -6.12
C ASP A 106 1.67 -6.69 -5.68
N PHE A 107 2.29 -5.65 -5.14
CA PHE A 107 3.71 -5.68 -4.80
C PHE A 107 4.08 -4.68 -3.71
N ASN A 108 4.93 -5.05 -2.77
CA ASN A 108 5.42 -4.12 -1.75
C ASN A 108 6.52 -3.22 -2.32
N ILE A 109 6.52 -1.93 -1.95
CA ILE A 109 7.64 -1.02 -2.26
C ILE A 109 8.44 -0.81 -0.99
N TYR A 110 9.72 -1.16 -1.04
CA TYR A 110 10.69 -0.93 0.03
C TYR A 110 11.56 0.27 -0.34
N LEU A 111 11.75 1.17 0.62
CA LEU A 111 12.59 2.34 0.47
C LEU A 111 13.66 2.33 1.56
N ILE A 112 14.92 2.38 1.16
CA ILE A 112 16.06 2.55 2.07
C ILE A 112 16.45 4.02 2.08
N CYS A 113 16.64 4.56 3.27
CA CYS A 113 16.94 5.97 3.49
C CYS A 113 18.22 6.14 4.31
N SER A 114 19.02 7.16 3.97
CA SER A 114 20.29 7.49 4.63
C SER A 114 20.15 8.18 5.98
N SER A 115 18.95 8.63 6.34
CA SER A 115 18.69 9.27 7.63
C SER A 115 17.24 9.15 8.07
N LYS A 116 17.03 9.34 9.38
CA LYS A 116 15.69 9.38 9.96
C LYS A 116 14.96 10.66 9.51
N PHE A 117 13.68 10.53 9.17
CA PHE A 117 12.77 11.66 8.96
C PHE A 117 11.52 11.51 9.85
N ARG A 118 10.73 12.59 9.96
CA ARG A 118 9.54 12.69 10.83
C ARG A 118 8.39 11.80 10.31
N SER A 119 8.56 10.49 10.36
CA SER A 119 7.54 9.49 10.06
C SER A 119 7.59 8.35 11.07
N LYS A 120 6.43 7.94 11.57
CA LYS A 120 6.29 6.80 12.50
C LYS A 120 6.56 5.45 11.82
N ARG A 121 6.65 5.41 10.50
CA ARG A 121 6.82 4.18 9.68
C ARG A 121 8.24 4.00 9.13
N LEU A 122 9.21 4.68 9.74
CA LEU A 122 10.61 4.58 9.38
C LEU A 122 11.36 3.80 10.46
N PHE A 123 11.86 2.62 10.11
CA PHE A 123 12.47 1.69 11.04
C PHE A 123 13.98 1.57 10.76
N PRO A 124 14.82 1.41 11.80
CA PRO A 124 16.23 1.08 11.58
C PRO A 124 16.34 -0.29 10.89
N ILE A 125 17.30 -0.44 9.99
CA ILE A 125 17.56 -1.74 9.35
C ILE A 125 18.09 -2.71 10.40
N SER A 126 17.38 -3.84 10.58
CA SER A 126 17.72 -4.90 11.54
C SER A 126 18.20 -6.16 10.82
N LEU A 127 18.97 -7.00 11.53
CA LEU A 127 19.43 -8.28 10.98
C LEU A 127 18.27 -9.19 10.56
N ASN A 128 17.17 -9.19 11.32
CA ASN A 128 15.99 -9.98 10.98
C ASN A 128 15.34 -9.51 9.68
N PHE A 129 15.30 -8.20 9.45
CA PHE A 129 14.81 -7.65 8.18
C PHE A 129 15.70 -8.10 7.01
N LEU A 130 17.02 -8.04 7.16
CA LEU A 130 17.96 -8.44 6.11
C LEU A 130 17.88 -9.94 5.80
N LYS A 131 17.67 -10.79 6.81
CA LYS A 131 17.46 -12.24 6.61
C LYS A 131 16.24 -12.54 5.74
N ASN A 132 15.16 -11.77 5.92
CA ASN A 132 13.91 -11.97 5.21
C ASN A 132 13.90 -11.34 3.80
N HIS A 133 14.86 -10.46 3.50
CA HIS A 133 14.91 -9.71 2.24
C HIS A 133 16.32 -9.81 1.61
N PRO A 134 16.67 -10.93 0.95
CA PRO A 134 18.03 -11.20 0.46
C PRO A 134 18.58 -10.15 -0.52
N TYR A 135 17.75 -9.66 -1.45
CA TYR A 135 18.16 -8.61 -2.40
C TYR A 135 18.49 -7.30 -1.69
N ILE A 136 17.66 -6.89 -0.73
CA ILE A 136 17.92 -5.73 0.12
C ILE A 136 19.18 -5.95 0.95
N SER A 137 19.42 -7.17 1.45
CA SER A 137 20.62 -7.54 2.20
C SER A 137 21.89 -7.39 1.38
N TYR A 138 21.89 -7.87 0.15
CA TYR A 138 23.01 -7.72 -0.78
C TYR A 138 23.33 -6.23 -0.99
N TYR A 139 22.32 -5.42 -1.32
CA TYR A 139 22.49 -3.99 -1.51
C TYR A 139 23.00 -3.28 -0.25
N TYR A 140 22.38 -3.57 0.89
CA TYR A 140 22.75 -3.00 2.18
C TYR A 140 24.22 -3.30 2.53
N SER A 141 24.69 -4.52 2.25
CA SER A 141 26.09 -4.90 2.50
C SER A 141 27.07 -4.07 1.67
N LYS A 142 26.74 -3.74 0.41
CA LYS A 142 27.55 -2.91 -0.50
C LYS A 142 27.68 -1.49 0.04
N ILE A 143 26.56 -0.84 0.37
CA ILE A 143 26.56 0.54 0.87
C ILE A 143 27.18 0.67 2.27
N LYS A 144 27.06 -0.38 3.10
CA LYS A 144 27.63 -0.39 4.45
C LYS A 144 29.14 -0.61 4.43
N LYS A 145 29.68 -1.36 3.46
CA LYS A 145 31.13 -1.44 3.22
C LYS A 145 31.71 -0.09 2.81
N GLN A 146 31.00 0.66 1.97
CA GLN A 146 31.44 1.98 1.51
C GLN A 146 31.34 3.05 2.59
N TYR A 147 30.30 3.00 3.42
CA TYR A 147 30.07 3.96 4.51
C TYR A 147 29.76 3.24 5.84
N PRO A 148 30.77 2.72 6.54
CA PRO A 148 30.58 1.90 7.74
C PRO A 148 29.86 2.62 8.87
N GLU A 149 30.09 3.93 9.03
CA GLU A 149 29.52 4.70 10.14
C GLU A 149 28.06 5.14 9.90
N LYS A 150 27.59 5.15 8.64
CA LYS A 150 26.25 5.62 8.32
C LYS A 150 25.19 4.63 8.80
N GLN A 151 24.17 5.16 9.47
CA GLN A 151 22.96 4.41 9.82
C GLN A 151 21.93 4.53 8.70
N TYR A 152 21.27 3.42 8.39
CA TYR A 152 20.24 3.38 7.36
C TYR A 152 18.92 2.93 7.97
N TYR A 153 17.85 3.41 7.36
CA TYR A 153 16.48 3.14 7.76
C TYR A 153 15.71 2.61 6.57
N TYR A 154 14.63 1.89 6.84
CA TYR A 154 13.71 1.43 5.81
C TYR A 154 12.27 1.82 6.12
N THR A 155 11.50 1.98 5.07
CA THR A 155 10.04 2.05 5.14
C THR A 155 9.45 1.17 4.05
N VAL A 156 8.25 0.65 4.30
CA VAL A 156 7.56 -0.26 3.37
C VAL A 156 6.15 0.25 3.09
N ILE A 157 5.81 0.28 1.80
CA ILE A 157 4.50 0.66 1.29
C ILE A 157 3.80 -0.61 0.83
N LYS A 158 2.86 -1.09 1.67
CA LYS A 158 2.11 -2.33 1.43
C LYS A 158 0.74 -2.09 0.79
N SER A 159 0.05 -1.02 1.15
CA SER A 159 -1.31 -0.73 0.68
C SER A 159 -1.35 0.00 -0.66
N GLY A 160 -2.44 -0.15 -1.42
CA GLY A 160 -2.72 0.63 -2.62
C GLY A 160 -2.90 -0.17 -3.90
N ARG A 161 -2.58 -1.47 -3.91
CA ARG A 161 -2.71 -2.36 -5.08
C ARG A 161 -2.11 -1.72 -6.32
N LEU A 162 -2.89 -1.62 -7.41
CA LEU A 162 -2.44 -1.07 -8.69
C LEU A 162 -2.03 0.41 -8.63
N ILE A 163 -2.48 1.18 -7.62
CA ILE A 163 -2.04 2.57 -7.42
C ILE A 163 -0.53 2.61 -7.10
N LYS A 164 0.05 1.52 -6.58
CA LYS A 164 1.49 1.43 -6.34
C LYS A 164 2.33 1.58 -7.61
N TYR A 165 1.83 1.20 -8.79
CA TYR A 165 2.51 1.48 -10.06
C TYR A 165 2.68 2.98 -10.31
N ALA A 166 1.60 3.75 -10.13
CA ALA A 166 1.63 5.20 -10.28
C ALA A 166 2.51 5.88 -9.22
N LEU A 167 2.46 5.37 -7.97
CA LEU A 167 3.34 5.84 -6.90
C LEU A 167 4.81 5.55 -7.20
N LEU A 168 5.13 4.36 -7.71
CA LEU A 168 6.50 3.97 -8.03
C LEU A 168 7.08 4.84 -9.16
N ASP A 169 6.29 5.16 -10.18
CA ASP A 169 6.70 6.13 -11.22
C ASP A 169 6.89 7.54 -10.66
N ALA A 170 6.06 7.96 -9.70
CA ALA A 170 6.24 9.23 -9.01
C ALA A 170 7.52 9.26 -8.16
N ILE A 171 7.83 8.17 -7.44
CA ILE A 171 9.10 8.00 -6.71
C ILE A 171 10.27 8.10 -7.68
N TYR A 172 10.20 7.39 -8.81
CA TYR A 172 11.26 7.43 -9.82
C TYR A 172 11.52 8.83 -10.40
N LYS A 173 10.47 9.60 -10.67
CA LYS A 173 10.58 10.97 -11.16
C LYS A 173 11.10 11.95 -10.10
N SER A 174 10.77 11.72 -8.83
CA SER A 174 11.04 12.67 -7.75
C SER A 174 12.34 12.39 -7.00
N CYS A 175 12.68 11.12 -6.82
CA CYS A 175 13.84 10.64 -6.07
C CYS A 175 14.94 10.20 -7.04
N VAL A 176 15.50 11.17 -7.78
CA VAL A 176 16.44 10.94 -8.91
C VAL A 176 17.77 10.32 -8.48
N TYR A 177 18.24 10.63 -7.28
CA TYR A 177 19.51 10.12 -6.75
C TYR A 177 19.43 8.73 -6.14
N ALA A 178 18.24 8.14 -6.06
CA ALA A 178 18.06 6.79 -5.54
C ALA A 178 18.48 5.75 -6.59
N GLU A 179 19.05 4.65 -6.14
CA GLU A 179 19.29 3.47 -6.95
C GLU A 179 18.03 2.58 -6.93
N TYR A 180 17.74 1.91 -8.05
CA TYR A 180 16.50 1.13 -8.21
C TYR A 180 16.85 -0.32 -8.53
N SER A 181 16.15 -1.27 -7.90
CA SER A 181 16.27 -2.67 -8.25
C SER A 181 15.72 -2.94 -9.66
N GLU A 182 16.17 -4.02 -10.30
CA GLU A 182 15.67 -4.44 -11.61
C GLU A 182 14.14 -4.62 -11.61
N ASP A 183 13.61 -5.29 -10.57
CA ASP A 183 12.16 -5.46 -10.39
C ASP A 183 11.39 -4.12 -10.33
N ALA A 184 11.99 -3.10 -9.71
CA ALA A 184 11.37 -1.79 -9.60
C ALA A 184 11.36 -1.10 -10.97
N ILE A 185 12.47 -1.17 -11.69
CA ILE A 185 12.60 -0.63 -13.05
C ILE A 185 11.63 -1.30 -14.01
N GLU A 186 11.49 -2.62 -13.96
CA GLU A 186 10.56 -3.36 -14.81
C GLU A 186 9.11 -2.92 -14.58
N LYS A 187 8.69 -2.78 -13.32
CA LYS A 187 7.34 -2.30 -12.98
C LYS A 187 7.11 -0.85 -13.42
N ILE A 188 8.12 0.02 -13.35
CA ILE A 188 8.04 1.40 -13.86
C ILE A 188 7.88 1.40 -15.38
N LYS A 189 8.69 0.60 -16.10
CA LYS A 189 8.59 0.46 -17.57
C LYS A 189 7.20 -0.01 -17.98
N ARG A 190 6.71 -1.08 -17.35
CA ARG A 190 5.37 -1.63 -17.58
C ARG A 190 4.29 -0.55 -17.40
N TYR A 191 4.35 0.24 -16.34
CA TYR A 191 3.40 1.35 -16.11
C TYR A 191 3.46 2.42 -17.19
N ARG A 192 4.66 2.81 -17.64
CA ARG A 192 4.84 3.84 -18.66
C ARG A 192 4.38 3.37 -20.03
N GLU A 193 4.79 2.18 -20.47
CA GLU A 193 4.38 1.60 -21.75
C GLU A 193 2.85 1.48 -21.87
N ASP A 194 2.18 1.02 -20.82
CA ASP A 194 0.72 0.97 -20.76
C ASP A 194 0.06 2.36 -20.75
N SER A 195 0.77 3.39 -20.31
CA SER A 195 0.27 4.78 -20.29
C SER A 195 0.40 5.48 -21.65
N TYR A 196 1.39 5.10 -22.47
CA TYR A 196 1.61 5.65 -23.81
C TYR A 196 0.78 4.96 -24.91
N LYS A 197 0.28 3.74 -24.66
CA LYS A 197 -0.77 3.09 -25.47
C LYS A 197 -2.13 3.77 -25.20
N LYS A 198 -2.29 4.99 -25.73
CA LYS A 198 -3.55 5.75 -25.71
C LYS A 198 -4.54 5.17 -26.72
#